data_AF-D1BXM4-F1
#
_entry.id   AF-D1BXM4-F1
#
_cell.length_a   1.000
_cell.length_b   1.000
_cell.length_c   1.000
_cell.angle_alpha   90.00
_cell.angle_beta   90.00
_cell.angle_gamma   90.00
#
_symmetry.space_group_name_H-M   'P 1'
#
loop_
_entity.id
_entity.type
_entity.pdbx_description
1 polymer ?
#
loop_
_entity_poly.entity_id
_entity_poly.type
_entity_poly.pdbx_seq_one_letter_code
_entity_poly.pdbx_strand_id
1 'polypeptide(L)'
;MSLPDDASSLRARADHQAIDDAETISPHTAFAAIRPELWLALHRLGFAGGKVIVQGDGADALLNRPGADVPGTSSISATVGHPKQRHLVDPNETFRGGLDAYDAAVTVMPMADIELNTPAAIVQRTLIHAALTWATLRMVRPGGLAAVITNHMTLDGNTPRSREEIAVLGDLLGAVRLPSGALRPQMPGTDAVTDILLFSRRPQGQPSRSRDFIDTYAVPIQGRYIRLNTYFDTHPEHVLGLSGAIHRVAGGPILTVTGRPGRMASELHQTLGHIASTAQHDGLVQPPAETPPGMGVLAIHKESKVPHATAQLATRAVRAAAQNQRMRRGPGVNGLSMN
;
A
#
# COMPACT_ATOMS: atom_id res chain seq x y z
N MET A 1 -17.74 11.33 -37.76
CA MET A 1 -18.51 11.49 -36.52
C MET A 1 -18.23 10.24 -35.68
N SER A 2 -17.31 10.33 -34.72
CA SER A 2 -17.05 9.18 -33.84
C SER A 2 -18.29 8.89 -33.01
N LEU A 3 -18.66 7.62 -32.87
CA LEU A 3 -19.69 7.18 -31.94
C LEU A 3 -19.36 7.71 -30.53
N PRO A 4 -20.36 8.07 -29.70
CA PRO A 4 -20.11 8.38 -28.30
C PRO A 4 -19.39 7.21 -27.65
N ASP A 5 -18.27 7.46 -26.96
CA ASP A 5 -17.60 6.42 -26.17
C ASP A 5 -18.64 5.78 -25.24
N ASP A 6 -18.81 4.46 -25.32
CA ASP A 6 -19.71 3.76 -24.41
C ASP A 6 -19.21 3.92 -22.94
N ALA A 7 -20.12 3.83 -21.98
CA ALA A 7 -19.80 4.02 -20.57
C ALA A 7 -18.75 3.01 -20.05
N SER A 8 -18.55 1.88 -20.72
CA SER A 8 -17.52 0.91 -20.34
C SER A 8 -16.13 1.38 -20.76
N SER A 9 -15.99 1.85 -22.00
CA SER A 9 -14.76 2.44 -22.54
C SER A 9 -14.30 3.65 -21.72
N LEU A 10 -15.23 4.53 -21.34
CA LEU A 10 -14.92 5.69 -20.48
C LEU A 10 -14.35 5.29 -19.12
N ARG A 11 -14.91 4.25 -18.47
CA ARG A 11 -14.42 3.74 -17.18
C ARG A 11 -13.02 3.14 -17.30
N ALA A 12 -12.79 2.32 -18.32
CA ALA A 12 -11.47 1.72 -18.53
C ALA A 12 -10.41 2.80 -18.77
N ARG A 13 -10.72 3.84 -19.56
CA ARG A 13 -9.81 4.97 -19.78
C ARG A 13 -9.55 5.76 -18.50
N ALA A 14 -10.57 6.01 -17.67
CA ALA A 14 -10.40 6.68 -16.39
C ALA A 14 -9.49 5.88 -15.44
N ASP A 15 -9.64 4.56 -15.42
CA ASP A 15 -8.79 3.67 -14.60
C ASP A 15 -7.34 3.70 -15.06
N HIS A 16 -7.09 3.60 -16.37
CA HIS A 16 -5.74 3.71 -16.93
C HIS A 16 -5.11 5.06 -16.60
N GLN A 17 -5.85 6.16 -16.75
CA GLN A 17 -5.35 7.50 -16.43
C GLN A 17 -4.98 7.62 -14.94
N ALA A 18 -5.85 7.16 -14.04
CA ALA A 18 -5.59 7.22 -12.60
C ALA A 18 -4.39 6.36 -12.18
N ILE A 19 -4.18 5.22 -12.83
CA ILE A 19 -2.99 4.38 -12.62
C ILE A 19 -1.73 5.08 -13.12
N ASP A 20 -1.74 5.58 -14.35
CA ASP A 20 -0.59 6.27 -14.96
C ASP A 20 -0.17 7.49 -14.14
N ASP A 21 -1.13 8.29 -13.67
CA ASP A 21 -0.86 9.46 -12.85
C ASP A 21 -0.24 9.06 -11.49
N ALA A 22 -0.66 7.94 -10.90
CA ALA A 22 -0.14 7.47 -9.61
C ALA A 22 1.30 6.97 -9.71
N GLU A 23 1.72 6.52 -10.89
CA GLU A 23 3.12 6.18 -11.18
C GLU A 23 4.01 7.42 -11.30
N THR A 24 3.44 8.61 -11.49
CA THR A 24 4.20 9.87 -11.66
C THR A 24 4.20 10.77 -10.44
N ILE A 25 3.32 10.54 -9.47
CA ILE A 25 3.19 11.34 -8.26
C ILE A 25 3.51 10.50 -7.03
N SER A 26 4.52 10.94 -6.28
CA SER A 26 4.98 10.23 -5.09
C SER A 26 4.05 10.45 -3.90
N PRO A 27 3.69 9.39 -3.15
CA PRO A 27 2.98 9.50 -1.86
C PRO A 27 3.92 9.93 -0.71
N HIS A 28 5.17 10.33 -1.01
CA HIS A 28 6.21 10.66 -0.03
C HIS A 28 5.73 11.58 1.11
N THR A 29 5.02 12.67 0.80
CA THR A 29 4.56 13.62 1.81
C THR A 29 3.61 12.98 2.83
N ALA A 30 2.68 12.14 2.36
CA ALA A 30 1.78 11.41 3.24
C ALA A 30 2.55 10.38 4.08
N PHE A 31 3.47 9.64 3.47
CA PHE A 31 4.29 8.67 4.21
C PHE A 31 5.30 9.31 5.17
N ALA A 32 5.75 10.54 4.92
CA ALA A 32 6.54 11.28 5.89
C ALA A 32 5.75 11.59 7.18
N ALA A 33 4.43 11.77 7.07
CA ALA A 33 3.52 11.94 8.21
C ALA A 33 3.10 10.60 8.84
N ILE A 34 2.89 9.54 8.05
CA ILE A 34 2.48 8.22 8.54
C ILE A 34 3.64 7.47 9.23
N ARG A 35 4.85 7.53 8.66
CA ARG A 35 6.04 6.80 9.10
C ARG A 35 6.31 6.90 10.62
N PRO A 36 6.47 8.09 11.23
CA PRO A 36 6.82 8.18 12.64
C PRO A 36 5.76 7.51 13.54
N GLU A 37 4.48 7.67 13.19
CA GLU A 37 3.37 7.11 13.95
C GLU A 37 3.26 5.60 13.79
N LEU A 38 3.48 5.10 12.57
CA LEU A 38 3.47 3.67 12.29
C LEU A 38 4.58 2.93 13.05
N TRP A 39 5.83 3.39 12.94
CA TRP A 39 6.94 2.75 13.64
C TRP A 39 6.79 2.86 15.16
N LEU A 40 6.34 4.00 15.68
CA LEU A 40 6.04 4.15 17.10
C LEU A 40 4.97 3.16 17.56
N ALA A 41 3.92 2.93 16.77
CA ALA A 41 2.88 1.95 17.06
C ALA A 41 3.44 0.53 17.10
N LEU A 42 4.25 0.13 16.11
CA LEU A 42 4.91 -1.18 16.10
C LEU A 42 5.80 -1.39 17.32
N HIS A 43 6.54 -0.36 17.73
CA HIS A 43 7.35 -0.41 18.95
C HIS A 43 6.50 -0.52 20.22
N ARG A 44 5.39 0.22 20.30
CA ARG A 44 4.41 0.09 21.40
C ARG A 44 3.78 -1.30 21.43
N LEU A 45 3.59 -1.96 20.28
CA LEU A 45 3.12 -3.34 20.17
C LEU A 45 4.19 -4.39 20.52
N GLY A 46 5.40 -3.98 20.89
CA GLY A 46 6.46 -4.88 21.36
C GLY A 46 7.56 -5.18 20.35
N PHE A 47 7.60 -4.51 19.19
CA PHE A 47 8.75 -4.58 18.29
C PHE A 47 9.96 -3.91 18.95
N ALA A 48 10.91 -4.69 19.46
CA ALA A 48 12.12 -4.15 20.11
C ALA A 48 13.18 -3.66 19.09
N GLY A 49 12.97 -3.96 17.81
CA GLY A 49 13.95 -3.87 16.74
C GLY A 49 14.27 -5.25 16.15
N GLY A 50 14.89 -5.27 14.98
CA GLY A 50 15.19 -6.51 14.25
C GLY A 50 15.18 -6.33 12.74
N LYS A 51 15.16 -7.46 12.02
CA LYS A 51 15.07 -7.51 10.57
C LYS A 51 13.65 -7.21 10.11
N VAL A 52 13.51 -6.28 9.18
CA VAL A 52 12.24 -5.89 8.61
C VAL A 52 12.26 -5.98 7.09
N ILE A 53 11.09 -6.13 6.50
CA ILE A 53 10.86 -5.88 5.08
C ILE A 53 9.84 -4.76 4.91
N VAL A 54 10.19 -3.72 4.16
CA VAL A 54 9.27 -2.66 3.76
C VAL A 54 9.13 -2.69 2.26
N GLN A 55 7.91 -2.84 1.77
CA GLN A 55 7.68 -3.05 0.34
C GLN A 55 6.41 -2.36 -0.18
N GLY A 56 6.39 -2.14 -1.49
CA GLY A 56 5.29 -1.49 -2.19
C GLY A 56 5.59 -0.05 -2.56
N ASP A 57 4.51 0.65 -2.88
CA ASP A 57 4.52 2.06 -3.29
C ASP A 57 4.98 2.97 -2.15
N GLY A 58 6.04 3.74 -2.37
CA GLY A 58 6.60 4.64 -1.35
C GLY A 58 7.29 3.94 -0.16
N ALA A 59 7.72 2.68 -0.32
CA ALA A 59 8.46 1.94 0.72
C ALA A 59 9.71 2.67 1.24
N ASP A 60 10.45 3.36 0.34
CA ASP A 60 11.59 4.19 0.70
C ASP A 60 11.20 5.34 1.66
N ALA A 61 10.01 5.94 1.46
CA ALA A 61 9.51 7.02 2.31
C ALA A 61 9.17 6.53 3.72
N LEU A 62 8.63 5.31 3.83
CA LEU A 62 8.36 4.65 5.12
C LEU A 62 9.63 4.25 5.88
N LEU A 63 10.77 4.11 5.19
CA LEU A 63 12.08 3.92 5.81
C LEU A 63 12.90 5.21 5.95
N ASN A 64 12.36 6.36 5.52
CA ASN A 64 13.06 7.64 5.49
C ASN A 64 14.40 7.59 4.71
N ARG A 65 14.41 6.87 3.59
CA ARG A 65 15.61 6.72 2.75
C ARG A 65 15.84 7.95 1.87
N PRO A 66 17.10 8.25 1.50
CA PRO A 66 17.39 9.29 0.51
C PRO A 66 16.70 9.01 -0.84
N GLY A 67 16.18 10.04 -1.50
CA GLY A 67 15.50 9.91 -2.80
C GLY A 67 14.08 9.34 -2.74
N ALA A 68 13.50 9.23 -1.54
CA ALA A 68 12.16 8.71 -1.34
C ALA A 68 11.03 9.60 -1.91
N ASP A 69 11.36 10.80 -2.38
CA ASP A 69 10.46 11.71 -3.09
C ASP A 69 10.20 11.29 -4.55
N VAL A 70 11.01 10.37 -5.09
CA VAL A 70 10.79 9.79 -6.42
C VAL A 70 9.66 8.75 -6.33
N PRO A 71 8.61 8.83 -7.19
CA PRO A 71 7.57 7.82 -7.25
C PRO A 71 8.14 6.45 -7.62
N GLY A 72 7.65 5.38 -7.00
CA GLY A 72 8.10 4.04 -7.32
C GLY A 72 7.68 2.98 -6.31
N THR A 73 7.82 1.73 -6.74
CA THR A 73 7.65 0.56 -5.89
C THR A 73 9.01 -0.05 -5.58
N SER A 74 9.23 -0.35 -4.31
CA SER A 74 10.48 -0.96 -3.84
C SER A 74 10.17 -2.15 -2.93
N SER A 75 11.15 -3.04 -2.75
CA SER A 75 11.11 -4.08 -1.72
C SER A 75 12.45 -4.07 -1.00
N ILE A 76 12.44 -3.67 0.26
CA ILE A 76 13.62 -3.25 1.00
C ILE A 76 13.71 -4.08 2.28
N SER A 77 14.71 -4.94 2.36
CA SER A 77 15.13 -5.54 3.61
C SER A 77 15.96 -4.53 4.39
N ALA A 78 15.71 -4.40 5.69
CA ALA A 78 16.45 -3.49 6.56
C ALA A 78 16.56 -4.07 7.97
N THR A 79 17.46 -3.51 8.77
CA THR A 79 17.40 -3.66 10.23
C THR A 79 16.82 -2.36 10.81
N VAL A 80 15.88 -2.45 11.74
CA VAL A 80 15.33 -1.29 12.45
C VAL A 80 15.61 -1.47 13.94
N GLY A 81 16.17 -0.45 14.58
CA GLY A 81 16.50 -0.48 16.02
C GLY A 81 15.32 -0.05 16.90
N HIS A 82 15.51 -0.14 18.21
CA HIS A 82 14.56 0.38 19.21
C HIS A 82 14.41 1.92 19.07
N PRO A 83 13.28 2.57 19.42
CA PRO A 83 13.11 4.02 19.32
C PRO A 83 14.17 4.86 20.05
N LYS A 84 14.78 4.27 21.08
CA LYS A 84 15.85 4.87 21.89
C LYS A 84 17.24 4.75 21.25
N GLN A 85 17.36 3.98 20.18
CA GLN A 85 18.55 3.87 19.35
C GLN A 85 18.35 4.75 18.11
N ARG A 86 19.41 5.39 17.61
CA ARG A 86 19.37 6.09 16.32
C ARG A 86 18.94 5.05 15.28
N HIS A 87 17.95 5.35 14.43
CA HIS A 87 17.49 4.42 13.39
C HIS A 87 18.69 3.99 12.53
N LEU A 88 19.20 2.79 12.77
CA LEU A 88 20.25 2.18 11.96
C LEU A 88 19.55 1.35 10.90
N VAL A 89 19.03 2.02 9.88
CA VAL A 89 18.68 1.35 8.62
C VAL A 89 20.02 0.97 7.99
N ASP A 90 20.38 -0.30 8.00
CA ASP A 90 21.53 -0.77 7.21
C ASP A 90 21.19 -0.57 5.73
N PRO A 91 21.84 0.37 5.02
CA PRO A 91 21.53 0.63 3.62
C PRO A 91 21.98 -0.51 2.69
N ASN A 92 22.76 -1.47 3.19
CA ASN A 92 23.38 -2.55 2.42
C ASN A 92 22.78 -3.94 2.69
N GLU A 93 21.70 -4.06 3.47
CA GLU A 93 21.05 -5.36 3.67
C GLU A 93 20.50 -5.87 2.33
N THR A 94 21.01 -7.02 1.87
CA THR A 94 20.51 -7.65 0.65
C THR A 94 19.09 -8.15 0.86
N PHE A 95 18.21 -7.94 -0.12
CA PHE A 95 16.89 -8.59 -0.12
C PHE A 95 17.06 -10.11 0.01
N ARG A 96 16.55 -10.69 1.11
CA ARG A 96 16.64 -12.14 1.34
C ARG A 96 15.38 -12.90 0.92
N GLY A 97 14.26 -12.19 0.77
CA GLY A 97 12.94 -12.82 0.61
C GLY A 97 12.69 -13.88 1.69
N GLY A 98 11.75 -14.78 1.45
CA GLY A 98 11.58 -15.99 2.26
C GLY A 98 10.48 -15.92 3.31
N LEU A 99 10.07 -17.12 3.71
CA LEU A 99 9.03 -17.35 4.70
C LEU A 99 9.63 -17.21 6.11
N ASP A 100 8.87 -16.62 7.03
CA ASP A 100 9.24 -16.44 8.43
C ASP A 100 10.65 -15.78 8.62
N ALA A 101 11.05 -14.93 7.68
CA ALA A 101 12.41 -14.37 7.57
C ALA A 101 12.59 -13.03 8.31
N TYR A 102 11.49 -12.35 8.65
CA TYR A 102 11.51 -11.00 9.23
C TYR A 102 10.81 -10.94 10.59
N ASP A 103 11.29 -10.06 11.46
CA ASP A 103 10.69 -9.70 12.73
C ASP A 103 9.45 -8.82 12.55
N ALA A 104 9.47 -7.95 11.54
CA ALA A 104 8.31 -7.20 11.12
C ALA A 104 8.24 -6.98 9.61
N ALA A 105 7.04 -6.77 9.08
CA ALA A 105 6.84 -6.39 7.68
C ALA A 105 5.92 -5.18 7.56
N VAL A 106 6.21 -4.26 6.64
CA VAL A 106 5.34 -3.14 6.26
C VAL A 106 5.10 -3.21 4.75
N THR A 107 3.87 -3.41 4.33
CA THR A 107 3.53 -3.53 2.90
C THR A 107 2.50 -2.48 2.50
N VAL A 108 2.84 -1.65 1.52
CA VAL A 108 1.90 -0.76 0.84
C VAL A 108 1.37 -1.48 -0.39
N MET A 109 0.07 -1.72 -0.44
CA MET A 109 -0.54 -2.41 -1.56
C MET A 109 -0.53 -1.54 -2.82
N PRO A 110 -0.32 -2.14 -4.00
CA PRO A 110 -0.35 -1.37 -5.25
C PRO A 110 -1.73 -0.76 -5.44
N MET A 111 -1.81 0.52 -5.80
CA MET A 111 -3.09 1.20 -6.03
C MET A 111 -3.99 1.26 -4.77
N ALA A 112 -3.41 1.36 -3.57
CA ALA A 112 -4.14 1.40 -2.30
C ALA A 112 -5.10 2.60 -2.17
N ASP A 113 -4.77 3.71 -2.83
CA ASP A 113 -5.50 4.98 -2.85
C ASP A 113 -6.17 5.29 -4.19
N ILE A 114 -6.06 4.43 -5.21
CA ILE A 114 -6.64 4.70 -6.53
C ILE A 114 -8.10 4.25 -6.58
N GLU A 115 -8.99 5.14 -7.04
CA GLU A 115 -10.40 4.83 -7.26
C GLU A 115 -10.60 4.20 -8.65
N LEU A 116 -10.91 2.90 -8.67
CA LEU A 116 -11.13 2.14 -9.91
C LEU A 116 -12.62 2.08 -10.25
N ASN A 117 -12.92 2.25 -11.54
CA ASN A 117 -14.24 2.40 -12.09
C ASN A 117 -14.77 1.10 -12.72
N THR A 118 -13.88 0.25 -13.20
CA THR A 118 -14.20 -1.01 -13.86
C THR A 118 -14.43 -2.13 -12.83
N PRO A 119 -15.60 -2.79 -12.80
CA PRO A 119 -15.89 -3.84 -11.81
C PRO A 119 -14.85 -4.96 -11.75
N ALA A 120 -14.37 -5.42 -12.92
CA ALA A 120 -13.34 -6.45 -13.00
C ALA A 120 -12.01 -5.98 -12.36
N ALA A 121 -11.61 -4.73 -12.57
CA ALA A 121 -10.40 -4.16 -12.00
C ALA A 121 -10.51 -4.02 -10.47
N ILE A 122 -11.68 -3.62 -9.95
CA ILE A 122 -11.95 -3.54 -8.51
C ILE A 122 -11.82 -4.92 -7.85
N VAL A 123 -12.45 -5.94 -8.44
CA VAL A 123 -12.39 -7.33 -7.94
C VAL A 123 -10.95 -7.84 -7.98
N GLN A 124 -10.26 -7.65 -9.10
CA GLN A 124 -8.87 -8.07 -9.25
C GLN A 124 -7.94 -7.40 -8.23
N ARG A 125 -8.05 -6.07 -8.05
CA ARG A 125 -7.29 -5.33 -7.03
C ARG A 125 -7.55 -5.89 -5.63
N THR A 126 -8.82 -6.10 -5.28
CA THR A 126 -9.22 -6.61 -3.96
C THR A 126 -8.61 -7.99 -3.68
N LEU A 127 -8.62 -8.89 -4.67
CA LEU A 127 -8.01 -10.21 -4.55
C LEU A 127 -6.47 -10.13 -4.44
N ILE A 128 -5.83 -9.25 -5.20
CA ILE A 128 -4.38 -9.01 -5.10
C ILE A 128 -4.01 -8.48 -3.72
N HIS A 129 -4.75 -7.51 -3.18
CA HIS A 129 -4.49 -6.93 -1.87
C HIS A 129 -4.63 -7.96 -0.75
N ALA A 130 -5.67 -8.81 -0.83
CA ALA A 130 -5.84 -9.93 0.10
C ALA A 130 -4.69 -10.94 0.01
N ALA A 131 -4.32 -11.37 -1.19
CA ALA A 131 -3.24 -12.33 -1.41
C ALA A 131 -1.88 -11.79 -0.93
N LEU A 132 -1.60 -10.51 -1.16
CA LEU A 132 -0.39 -9.85 -0.69
C LEU A 132 -0.40 -9.60 0.83
N THR A 133 -1.57 -9.38 1.45
CA THR A 133 -1.69 -9.33 2.91
C THR A 133 -1.33 -10.68 3.51
N TRP A 134 -1.88 -11.76 2.95
CA TRP A 134 -1.53 -13.13 3.34
C TRP A 134 -0.03 -13.41 3.15
N ALA A 135 0.54 -13.02 2.00
CA ALA A 135 1.97 -13.18 1.74
C ALA A 135 2.84 -12.35 2.69
N THR A 136 2.41 -11.14 3.06
CA THR A 136 3.07 -10.28 4.04
C THR A 136 3.18 -10.98 5.39
N LEU A 137 2.09 -11.58 5.87
CA LEU A 137 2.11 -12.37 7.10
C LEU A 137 3.01 -13.61 7.01
N ARG A 138 3.12 -14.23 5.84
CA ARG A 138 4.02 -15.39 5.61
C ARG A 138 5.50 -15.05 5.64
N MET A 139 5.87 -13.79 5.39
CA MET A 139 7.26 -13.33 5.49
C MET A 139 7.68 -13.04 6.94
N VAL A 140 6.71 -12.81 7.83
CA VAL A 140 6.95 -12.50 9.24
C VAL A 140 6.99 -13.77 10.06
N ARG A 141 8.01 -13.92 10.92
CA ARG A 141 8.13 -15.08 11.79
C ARG A 141 6.99 -15.16 12.81
N PRO A 142 6.61 -16.36 13.31
CA PRO A 142 5.60 -16.48 14.36
C PRO A 142 5.92 -15.59 15.59
N GLY A 143 4.94 -14.79 16.00
CA GLY A 143 5.04 -13.75 17.03
C GLY A 143 5.62 -12.41 16.56
N GLY A 144 6.00 -12.27 15.28
CA GLY A 144 6.35 -10.99 14.68
C GLY A 144 5.13 -10.13 14.32
N LEU A 145 5.37 -8.91 13.86
CA LEU A 145 4.31 -7.94 13.54
C LEU A 145 4.25 -7.62 12.05
N ALA A 146 3.06 -7.31 11.54
CA ALA A 146 2.91 -6.80 10.19
C ALA A 146 2.03 -5.55 10.17
N ALA A 147 2.38 -4.60 9.32
CA ALA A 147 1.52 -3.49 8.94
C ALA A 147 1.23 -3.55 7.43
N VAL A 148 -0.03 -3.35 7.07
CA VAL A 148 -0.46 -3.33 5.67
C VAL A 148 -1.22 -2.04 5.40
N ILE A 149 -0.78 -1.27 4.41
CA ILE A 149 -1.50 -0.08 3.93
C ILE A 149 -2.22 -0.50 2.64
N THR A 150 -3.54 -0.55 2.67
CA THR A 150 -4.33 -1.20 1.62
C THR A 150 -5.62 -0.46 1.33
N ASN A 151 -6.25 -0.76 0.18
CA ASN A 151 -7.57 -0.22 -0.09
C ASN A 151 -8.61 -0.82 0.87
N HIS A 152 -9.61 -0.01 1.24
CA HIS A 152 -10.64 -0.36 2.22
C HIS A 152 -11.40 -1.66 1.90
N MET A 153 -11.49 -2.02 0.61
CA MET A 153 -12.13 -3.26 0.15
C MET A 153 -11.44 -4.53 0.65
N THR A 154 -10.20 -4.45 1.16
CA THR A 154 -9.57 -5.59 1.85
C THR A 154 -10.39 -6.02 3.06
N LEU A 155 -10.93 -5.06 3.82
CA LEU A 155 -11.82 -5.33 4.95
C LEU A 155 -13.30 -5.34 4.51
N ASP A 156 -13.72 -4.38 3.70
CA ASP A 156 -15.14 -4.20 3.34
C ASP A 156 -15.63 -5.10 2.20
N GLY A 157 -14.75 -5.88 1.58
CA GLY A 157 -15.09 -6.75 0.45
C GLY A 157 -16.19 -7.77 0.78
N ASN A 158 -17.02 -8.11 -0.21
CA ASN A 158 -18.18 -8.96 0.01
C ASN A 158 -17.84 -10.38 0.47
N THR A 159 -16.72 -10.95 0.01
CA THR A 159 -16.39 -12.36 0.24
C THR A 159 -15.52 -12.50 1.49
N PRO A 160 -15.95 -13.25 2.52
CA PRO A 160 -15.18 -13.41 3.76
C PRO A 160 -13.94 -14.28 3.59
N ARG A 161 -13.91 -15.16 2.58
CA ARG A 161 -12.83 -16.13 2.33
C ARG A 161 -11.42 -15.55 2.43
N SER A 162 -11.18 -14.39 1.82
CA SER A 162 -9.88 -13.74 1.89
C SER A 162 -9.48 -13.35 3.32
N ARG A 163 -10.44 -12.87 4.11
CA ARG A 163 -10.23 -12.50 5.52
C ARG A 163 -10.09 -13.74 6.39
N GLU A 164 -10.83 -14.81 6.10
CA GLU A 164 -10.65 -16.12 6.74
C GLU A 164 -9.23 -16.68 6.48
N GLU A 165 -8.75 -16.63 5.23
CA GLU A 165 -7.40 -17.07 4.86
C GLU A 165 -6.31 -16.24 5.56
N ILE A 166 -6.49 -14.92 5.70
CA ILE A 166 -5.62 -14.04 6.48
C ILE A 166 -5.68 -14.40 7.98
N ALA A 167 -6.88 -14.62 8.51
CA ALA A 167 -7.12 -14.97 9.92
C ALA A 167 -6.56 -16.35 10.29
N VAL A 168 -6.23 -17.22 9.34
CA VAL A 168 -5.49 -18.46 9.63
C VAL A 168 -4.05 -18.15 10.08
N LEU A 169 -3.43 -17.10 9.53
CA LEU A 169 -2.03 -16.78 9.80
C LEU A 169 -1.83 -15.83 10.98
N GLY A 170 -2.69 -14.82 11.12
CA GLY A 170 -2.49 -13.76 12.08
C GLY A 170 -3.79 -13.27 12.69
N ASP A 171 -3.64 -12.48 13.74
CA ASP A 171 -4.72 -11.80 14.44
C ASP A 171 -4.64 -10.31 14.12
N LEU A 172 -5.77 -9.70 13.74
CA LEU A 172 -5.84 -8.26 13.55
C LEU A 172 -5.75 -7.59 14.93
N LEU A 173 -4.74 -6.76 15.12
CA LEU A 173 -4.53 -5.97 16.33
C LEU A 173 -5.38 -4.71 16.31
N GLY A 174 -5.55 -4.16 15.10
CA GLY A 174 -6.47 -3.10 14.81
C GLY A 174 -6.25 -2.54 13.41
N ALA A 175 -7.15 -1.66 12.99
CA ALA A 175 -7.10 -0.99 11.71
C ALA A 175 -7.40 0.50 11.88
N VAL A 176 -6.80 1.34 11.04
CA VAL A 176 -7.10 2.78 10.96
C VAL A 176 -7.55 3.09 9.54
N ARG A 177 -8.71 3.71 9.40
CA ARG A 177 -9.22 4.15 8.11
C ARG A 177 -8.88 5.61 7.89
N LEU A 178 -8.13 5.89 6.83
CA LEU A 178 -7.67 7.23 6.48
C LEU A 178 -8.75 8.01 5.71
N PRO A 179 -8.65 9.35 5.65
CA PRO A 179 -9.44 10.14 4.70
C PRO A 179 -9.27 9.65 3.26
N SER A 180 -10.33 9.81 2.47
CA SER A 180 -10.24 9.70 1.00
C SER A 180 -9.12 10.59 0.48
N GLY A 181 -8.24 10.06 -0.37
CA GLY A 181 -7.13 10.84 -0.92
C GLY A 181 -5.95 11.06 0.02
N ALA A 182 -5.88 10.39 1.18
CA ALA A 182 -4.85 10.65 2.19
C ALA A 182 -3.41 10.48 1.69
N LEU A 183 -3.16 9.57 0.75
CA LEU A 183 -1.80 9.31 0.25
C LEU A 183 -1.36 10.33 -0.82
N ARG A 184 -2.29 10.83 -1.64
CA ARG A 184 -2.03 11.75 -2.76
C ARG A 184 -3.14 12.82 -2.88
N PRO A 185 -3.35 13.68 -1.88
CA PRO A 185 -4.52 14.58 -1.83
C PRO A 185 -4.59 15.61 -2.96
N GLN A 186 -3.48 15.86 -3.65
CA GLN A 186 -3.38 16.77 -4.80
C GLN A 186 -3.79 16.14 -6.14
N MET A 187 -4.10 14.84 -6.18
CA MET A 187 -4.30 14.08 -7.42
C MET A 187 -5.77 13.65 -7.59
N PRO A 188 -6.44 14.06 -8.68
CA PRO A 188 -7.76 13.52 -9.01
C PRO A 188 -7.71 12.01 -9.25
N GLY A 189 -8.71 11.27 -8.76
CA GLY A 189 -8.78 9.82 -8.98
C GLY A 189 -7.98 8.98 -7.98
N THR A 190 -7.26 9.60 -7.05
CA THR A 190 -6.68 8.92 -5.88
C THR A 190 -7.53 9.08 -4.63
N ASP A 191 -8.84 9.28 -4.79
CA ASP A 191 -9.76 9.59 -3.70
C ASP A 191 -10.27 8.34 -2.98
N ALA A 192 -9.68 7.16 -3.26
CA ALA A 192 -10.11 5.93 -2.62
C ALA A 192 -9.78 5.94 -1.13
N VAL A 193 -10.63 5.26 -0.37
CA VAL A 193 -10.41 5.08 1.07
C VAL A 193 -9.33 4.03 1.28
N THR A 194 -8.34 4.36 2.10
CA THR A 194 -7.19 3.51 2.44
C THR A 194 -7.21 3.18 3.92
N ASP A 195 -6.90 1.93 4.25
CA ASP A 195 -6.78 1.43 5.61
C ASP A 195 -5.32 1.09 5.95
N ILE A 196 -4.90 1.33 7.18
CA ILE A 196 -3.67 0.82 7.78
C ILE A 196 -4.07 -0.31 8.73
N LEU A 197 -3.70 -1.54 8.40
CA LEU A 197 -4.02 -2.75 9.18
C LEU A 197 -2.78 -3.19 9.96
N LEU A 198 -2.93 -3.43 11.26
CA LEU A 198 -1.88 -3.96 12.13
C LEU A 198 -2.21 -5.40 12.50
N PHE A 199 -1.25 -6.29 12.30
CA PHE A 199 -1.41 -7.71 12.59
C PHE A 199 -0.29 -8.22 13.50
N SER A 200 -0.64 -9.20 14.33
CA SER A 200 0.31 -10.10 14.98
C SER A 200 0.32 -11.43 14.23
N ARG A 201 1.52 -11.91 13.87
CA ARG A 201 1.67 -13.23 13.28
C ARG A 201 1.47 -14.28 14.36
N ARG A 202 0.44 -15.12 14.22
CA ARG A 202 0.07 -16.08 15.26
C ARG A 202 1.18 -17.12 15.51
N PRO A 203 1.60 -17.33 16.77
CA PRO A 203 2.46 -18.45 17.14
C PRO A 203 1.82 -19.80 16.80
N GLN A 204 2.66 -20.79 16.47
CA GLN A 204 2.17 -22.13 16.12
C GLN A 204 1.39 -22.75 17.29
N GLY A 205 0.26 -23.38 17.00
CA GLY A 205 -0.56 -24.11 17.98
C GLY A 205 -1.48 -23.25 18.85
N GLN A 206 -1.48 -21.92 18.67
CA GLN A 206 -2.40 -21.04 19.41
C GLN A 206 -3.73 -20.85 18.66
N PRO A 207 -4.86 -20.71 19.36
CA PRO A 207 -6.13 -20.38 18.74
C PRO A 207 -6.13 -18.94 18.21
N SER A 208 -7.00 -18.68 17.23
CA SER A 208 -7.33 -17.32 16.79
C SER A 208 -7.91 -16.51 17.93
N ARG A 209 -7.42 -15.27 18.07
CA ARG A 209 -7.81 -14.32 19.12
C ARG A 209 -8.61 -13.14 18.57
N SER A 210 -8.53 -12.87 17.27
CA SER A 210 -9.34 -11.85 16.57
C SER A 210 -10.14 -12.48 15.43
N ARG A 211 -11.47 -12.26 15.46
CA ARG A 211 -12.45 -12.67 14.43
C ARG A 211 -13.38 -11.52 14.00
N ASP A 212 -13.27 -10.40 14.67
CA ASP A 212 -14.05 -9.17 14.52
C ASP A 212 -13.86 -8.47 13.17
N PHE A 213 -12.96 -8.96 12.32
CA PHE A 213 -12.77 -8.45 10.96
C PHE A 213 -13.23 -9.40 9.86
N ILE A 214 -13.76 -10.60 10.16
CA ILE A 214 -14.18 -11.54 9.10
C ILE A 214 -15.48 -11.09 8.44
N ASP A 215 -16.41 -10.56 9.22
CA ASP A 215 -17.76 -10.26 8.76
C ASP A 215 -17.90 -8.83 8.21
N THR A 216 -18.96 -8.64 7.41
CA THR A 216 -19.29 -7.34 6.84
C THR A 216 -20.81 -7.19 6.76
N TYR A 217 -21.32 -5.99 7.02
CA TYR A 217 -22.75 -5.70 7.00
C TYR A 217 -23.07 -4.53 6.07
N ALA A 218 -24.31 -4.49 5.60
CA ALA A 218 -24.82 -3.33 4.88
C ALA A 218 -25.29 -2.28 5.88
N VAL A 219 -24.55 -1.18 6.01
CA VAL A 219 -24.82 -0.10 6.97
C VAL A 219 -25.39 1.12 6.22
N PRO A 220 -26.45 1.76 6.73
CA PRO A 220 -26.97 2.99 6.14
C PRO A 220 -26.04 4.16 6.44
N ILE A 221 -25.41 4.71 5.40
CA ILE A 221 -24.59 5.93 5.44
C ILE A 221 -25.24 6.96 4.52
N GLN A 222 -25.70 8.08 5.08
CA GLN A 222 -26.39 9.16 4.33
C GLN A 222 -27.54 8.64 3.45
N GLY A 223 -28.35 7.73 3.99
CA GLY A 223 -29.51 7.15 3.28
C GLY A 223 -29.15 6.10 2.22
N ARG A 224 -27.89 5.65 2.16
CA ARG A 224 -27.40 4.65 1.21
C ARG A 224 -26.76 3.49 1.94
N TYR A 225 -27.02 2.26 1.48
CA TYR A 225 -26.40 1.09 2.07
C TYR A 225 -25.00 0.90 1.51
N ILE A 226 -24.01 0.97 2.40
CA ILE A 226 -22.60 0.71 2.11
C ILE A 226 -22.21 -0.57 2.84
N ARG A 227 -21.45 -1.44 2.18
CA ARG A 227 -20.86 -2.59 2.83
C ARG A 227 -19.71 -2.11 3.72
N LEU A 228 -19.77 -2.42 5.01
CA LEU A 228 -18.77 -2.05 5.99
C LEU A 228 -18.34 -3.29 6.79
N ASN A 229 -17.05 -3.42 7.02
CA ASN A 229 -16.49 -4.45 7.89
C ASN A 229 -16.92 -4.25 9.34
N THR A 230 -17.18 -5.36 10.05
CA THR A 230 -17.56 -5.34 11.46
C THR A 230 -16.57 -4.58 12.34
N TYR A 231 -15.29 -4.62 12.01
CA TYR A 231 -14.26 -3.89 12.73
C TYR A 231 -14.53 -2.39 12.81
N PHE A 232 -14.91 -1.74 11.70
CA PHE A 232 -15.17 -0.29 11.69
C PHE A 232 -16.58 0.07 12.19
N ASP A 233 -17.49 -0.91 12.24
CA ASP A 233 -18.77 -0.76 12.91
C ASP A 233 -18.60 -0.77 14.44
N THR A 234 -17.70 -1.63 14.96
CA THR A 234 -17.37 -1.69 16.39
C THR A 234 -16.37 -0.63 16.84
N HIS A 235 -15.51 -0.16 15.94
CA HIS A 235 -14.48 0.86 16.20
C HIS A 235 -14.63 2.08 15.28
N PRO A 236 -15.76 2.83 15.34
CA PRO A 236 -15.94 4.03 14.53
C PRO A 236 -14.90 5.12 14.84
N GLU A 237 -14.33 5.13 16.05
CA GLU A 237 -13.24 6.01 16.48
C GLU A 237 -11.91 5.74 15.77
N HIS A 238 -11.80 4.63 15.03
CA HIS A 238 -10.64 4.32 14.20
C HIS A 238 -10.76 4.82 12.75
N VAL A 239 -11.86 5.50 12.42
CA VAL A 239 -12.01 6.24 11.16
C VAL A 239 -11.56 7.69 11.36
N LEU A 240 -10.51 8.12 10.65
CA LEU A 240 -9.94 9.45 10.77
C LEU A 240 -10.74 10.49 9.96
N GLY A 241 -12.02 10.64 10.29
CA GLY A 241 -12.93 11.55 9.59
C GLY A 241 -14.38 11.11 9.68
N LEU A 242 -15.19 11.70 8.79
CA LEU A 242 -16.61 11.38 8.69
C LEU A 242 -16.87 10.50 7.47
N SER A 243 -17.44 9.31 7.72
CA SER A 243 -17.89 8.41 6.66
C SER A 243 -19.05 9.02 5.88
N GLY A 244 -18.96 8.97 4.56
CA GLY A 244 -20.00 9.41 3.63
C GLY A 244 -20.17 8.41 2.48
N ALA A 245 -21.16 8.66 1.63
CA ALA A 245 -21.44 7.82 0.48
C ALA A 245 -21.64 8.67 -0.78
N ILE A 246 -20.77 8.52 -1.78
CA ILE A 246 -20.91 9.25 -3.06
C ILE A 246 -21.49 8.35 -4.15
N HIS A 247 -22.20 8.97 -5.10
CA HIS A 247 -22.78 8.27 -6.24
C HIS A 247 -21.71 8.12 -7.31
N ARG A 248 -21.56 6.92 -7.88
CA ARG A 248 -20.77 6.75 -9.10
C ARG A 248 -21.66 6.83 -10.31
N VAL A 249 -21.20 7.53 -11.35
CA VAL A 249 -21.93 7.66 -12.62
C VAL A 249 -22.35 6.28 -13.16
N ALA A 250 -21.58 5.23 -12.85
CA ALA A 250 -22.01 3.85 -13.00
C ALA A 250 -21.59 2.99 -11.79
N GLY A 251 -22.54 2.24 -11.23
CA GLY A 251 -22.33 1.32 -10.11
C GLY A 251 -23.14 1.67 -8.87
N GLY A 252 -22.90 0.93 -7.78
CA GLY A 252 -23.45 1.24 -6.47
C GLY A 252 -22.76 2.43 -5.82
N PRO A 253 -23.28 2.91 -4.67
CA PRO A 253 -22.62 3.96 -3.91
C PRO A 253 -21.27 3.47 -3.38
N ILE A 254 -20.29 4.38 -3.30
CA ILE A 254 -18.97 4.09 -2.72
C ILE A 254 -18.77 4.84 -1.43
N LEU A 255 -17.98 4.24 -0.54
CA LEU A 255 -17.56 4.85 0.70
C LEU A 255 -16.58 5.99 0.41
N THR A 256 -16.75 7.10 1.12
CA THR A 256 -15.75 8.15 1.25
C THR A 256 -15.53 8.49 2.71
N VAL A 257 -14.36 9.02 3.06
CA VAL A 257 -14.07 9.53 4.40
C VAL A 257 -13.57 10.96 4.28
N THR A 258 -14.31 11.90 4.85
CA THR A 258 -13.92 13.31 4.86
C THR A 258 -13.09 13.59 6.12
N GLY A 259 -11.79 13.80 5.94
CA GLY A 259 -10.86 14.13 7.02
C GLY A 259 -10.96 15.59 7.48
N ARG A 260 -10.39 15.88 8.66
CA ARG A 260 -10.24 17.26 9.15
C ARG A 260 -8.91 17.86 8.65
N PRO A 261 -8.91 19.05 8.02
CA PRO A 261 -7.69 19.67 7.51
C PRO A 261 -6.60 19.79 8.59
N GLY A 262 -5.39 19.33 8.28
CA GLY A 262 -4.23 19.42 9.17
C GLY A 262 -4.25 18.51 10.41
N ARG A 263 -5.24 17.62 10.56
CA ARG A 263 -5.38 16.77 11.76
C ARG A 263 -4.90 15.32 11.58
N MET A 264 -4.74 14.86 10.34
CA MET A 264 -4.43 13.45 10.02
C MET A 264 -3.30 12.86 10.87
N ALA A 265 -2.14 13.52 10.94
CA ALA A 265 -1.00 13.00 11.70
C ALA A 265 -1.31 12.87 13.20
N SER A 266 -1.97 13.88 13.80
CA SER A 266 -2.33 13.87 15.22
C SER A 266 -3.41 12.84 15.56
N GLU A 267 -4.39 12.66 14.68
CA GLU A 267 -5.45 11.66 14.86
C GLU A 267 -4.87 10.25 14.66
N LEU A 268 -4.01 10.06 13.66
CA LEU A 268 -3.28 8.82 13.46
C LEU A 268 -2.42 8.44 14.67
N HIS A 269 -1.68 9.39 15.25
CA HIS A 269 -0.89 9.19 16.47
C HIS A 269 -1.76 8.64 17.62
N GLN A 270 -2.92 9.28 17.84
CA GLN A 270 -3.84 8.92 18.92
C GLN A 270 -4.46 7.55 18.68
N THR A 271 -5.00 7.31 17.48
CA THR A 271 -5.67 6.07 17.13
C THR A 271 -4.72 4.88 17.16
N LEU A 272 -3.53 4.98 16.55
CA LEU A 272 -2.53 3.91 16.61
C LEU A 272 -2.02 3.67 18.03
N GLY A 273 -1.89 4.73 18.84
CA GLY A 273 -1.57 4.61 20.26
C GLY A 273 -2.64 3.87 21.06
N HIS A 274 -3.90 4.15 20.79
CA HIS A 274 -5.04 3.46 21.40
C HIS A 274 -5.05 1.98 21.00
N ILE A 275 -4.98 1.68 19.69
CA ILE A 275 -4.89 0.31 19.17
C ILE A 275 -3.75 -0.46 19.84
N ALA A 276 -2.56 0.13 19.92
CA ALA A 276 -1.41 -0.53 20.54
C ALA A 276 -1.64 -0.84 22.02
N SER A 277 -2.25 0.08 22.76
CA SER A 277 -2.54 -0.09 24.19
C SER A 277 -3.60 -1.17 24.42
N THR A 278 -4.68 -1.17 23.64
CA THR A 278 -5.76 -2.16 23.71
C THR A 278 -5.24 -3.55 23.33
N ALA A 279 -4.49 -3.67 22.24
CA ALA A 279 -3.90 -4.94 21.82
C ALA A 279 -2.94 -5.53 22.87
N GLN A 280 -2.19 -4.69 23.59
CA GLN A 280 -1.37 -5.13 24.71
C GLN A 280 -2.22 -5.58 25.91
N HIS A 281 -3.24 -4.81 26.27
CA HIS A 281 -4.16 -5.14 27.35
C HIS A 281 -4.87 -6.49 27.12
N ASP A 282 -5.31 -6.72 25.89
CA ASP A 282 -6.03 -7.93 25.46
C ASP A 282 -5.09 -9.12 25.20
N GLY A 283 -3.78 -8.92 25.35
CA GLY A 283 -2.77 -9.97 25.14
C GLY A 283 -2.69 -10.46 23.69
N LEU A 284 -3.01 -9.63 22.70
CA LEU A 284 -2.95 -9.97 21.28
C LEU A 284 -1.52 -9.96 20.72
N VAL A 285 -0.58 -9.34 21.44
CA VAL A 285 0.84 -9.33 21.11
C VAL A 285 1.62 -10.28 22.01
N GLN A 286 2.58 -10.99 21.40
CA GLN A 286 3.56 -11.81 22.09
C GLN A 286 4.93 -11.55 21.48
N PRO A 287 6.02 -11.65 22.25
CA PRO A 287 7.35 -11.60 21.68
C PRO A 287 7.51 -12.73 20.65
N PRO A 288 8.25 -12.50 19.56
CA PRO A 288 8.55 -13.55 18.60
C PRO A 288 9.21 -14.75 19.28
N ALA A 289 8.78 -15.97 18.92
CA ALA A 289 9.44 -17.18 19.42
C ALA A 289 10.92 -17.16 19.01
N GLU A 290 11.83 -17.58 19.90
CA GLU A 290 13.22 -17.81 19.53
C GLU A 290 13.27 -18.78 18.34
N THR A 291 13.95 -18.39 17.26
CA THR A 291 14.00 -19.18 16.04
C THR A 291 14.88 -20.42 16.29
N PRO A 292 14.36 -21.66 16.21
CA PRO A 292 15.23 -22.82 16.12
C PRO A 292 15.99 -22.76 14.79
N PRO A 293 17.28 -23.12 14.73
CA PRO A 293 18.09 -23.00 13.52
C PRO A 293 17.55 -23.94 12.42
N GLY A 294 17.03 -23.40 11.30
CA GLY A 294 16.44 -24.23 10.25
C GLY A 294 16.28 -23.58 8.87
N MET A 295 17.04 -24.12 7.90
CA MET A 295 16.92 -24.10 6.42
C MET A 295 16.10 -22.98 5.75
N GLY A 296 16.79 -21.92 5.30
CA GLY A 296 16.21 -20.93 4.38
C GLY A 296 15.98 -21.52 2.99
N VAL A 297 14.74 -21.47 2.52
CA VAL A 297 14.40 -21.73 1.11
C VAL A 297 14.64 -20.44 0.31
N LEU A 298 15.57 -20.49 -0.63
CA LEU A 298 15.89 -19.39 -1.54
C LEU A 298 14.73 -19.22 -2.54
N ALA A 299 13.90 -18.18 -2.38
CA ALA A 299 12.93 -17.80 -3.39
C ALA A 299 13.64 -17.03 -4.50
N ILE A 300 13.55 -17.54 -5.74
CA ILE A 300 14.17 -16.95 -6.93
C ILE A 300 13.48 -15.61 -7.23
N HIS A 301 14.26 -14.52 -7.21
CA HIS A 301 13.78 -13.17 -7.49
C HIS A 301 13.69 -12.93 -9.00
N LYS A 302 12.60 -12.32 -9.46
CA LYS A 302 12.47 -11.76 -10.80
C LYS A 302 12.73 -10.26 -10.69
N GLU A 303 13.76 -9.77 -11.37
CA GLU A 303 14.16 -8.36 -11.39
C GLU A 303 12.99 -7.42 -11.71
N SER A 304 13.00 -6.27 -11.05
CA SER A 304 12.11 -5.12 -11.30
C SER A 304 12.19 -4.69 -12.76
N LYS A 305 11.06 -4.72 -13.48
CA LYS A 305 10.95 -4.06 -14.77
C LYS A 305 11.07 -2.54 -14.55
N VAL A 306 11.98 -1.91 -15.30
CA VAL A 306 11.98 -0.45 -15.48
C VAL A 306 10.61 -0.04 -16.02
N PRO A 307 9.98 1.04 -15.50
CA PRO A 307 8.68 1.51 -15.98
C PRO A 307 8.70 1.76 -17.49
N HIS A 308 7.60 1.41 -18.16
CA HIS A 308 7.46 1.50 -19.62
C HIS A 308 7.68 2.93 -20.16
N ALA A 309 7.46 3.95 -19.32
CA ALA A 309 7.69 5.36 -19.63
C ALA A 309 9.17 5.69 -19.90
N THR A 310 10.11 5.10 -19.15
CA THR A 310 11.55 5.40 -19.29
C THR A 310 12.11 4.84 -20.61
N ALA A 311 11.59 3.70 -21.06
CA ALA A 311 11.95 3.11 -22.35
C ALA A 311 11.47 3.95 -23.54
N GLN A 312 10.28 4.56 -23.45
CA GLN A 312 9.74 5.42 -24.50
C GLN A 312 10.44 6.79 -24.56
N LEU A 313 10.81 7.36 -23.40
CA LEU A 313 11.57 8.60 -23.32
C LEU A 313 13.01 8.44 -23.87
N ALA A 314 13.68 7.34 -23.53
CA ALA A 314 14.98 6.99 -24.10
C ALA A 314 14.90 6.80 -25.63
N THR A 315 13.84 6.12 -26.12
CA THR A 315 13.64 5.90 -27.56
C THR A 315 13.33 7.20 -28.32
N ARG A 316 12.59 8.13 -27.71
CA ARG A 316 12.34 9.47 -28.27
C ARG A 316 13.59 10.35 -28.29
N ALA A 317 14.40 10.32 -27.22
CA ALA A 317 15.66 11.06 -27.15
C ALA A 317 16.67 10.59 -28.22
N VAL A 318 16.78 9.27 -28.43
CA VAL A 318 17.65 8.69 -29.45
C VAL A 318 17.17 9.03 -30.87
N ARG A 319 15.85 9.02 -31.14
CA ARG A 319 15.29 9.44 -32.43
C ARG A 319 15.48 10.95 -32.69
N ALA A 320 15.28 11.79 -31.68
CA ALA A 320 15.49 13.24 -31.81
C ALA A 320 16.96 13.59 -32.08
N ALA A 321 17.90 12.88 -31.44
CA ALA A 321 19.34 13.04 -31.69
C ALA A 321 19.74 12.63 -33.11
N ALA A 322 19.19 11.52 -33.63
CA ALA A 322 19.45 11.06 -35.00
C ALA A 322 18.87 12.00 -36.07
N GLN A 323 17.73 12.63 -35.79
CA GLN A 323 17.08 13.58 -36.71
C GLN A 323 17.79 14.93 -36.77
N ASN A 324 18.34 15.40 -35.64
CA ASN A 324 19.20 16.59 -35.58
C ASN A 324 20.56 16.39 -36.29
N GLN A 325 21.14 15.19 -36.26
CA GLN A 325 22.35 14.88 -37.02
C GLN A 325 22.12 14.84 -38.54
N ARG A 326 20.93 14.43 -38.99
CA ARG A 326 20.55 14.48 -40.41
C ARG A 326 20.31 15.90 -40.92
N MET A 327 19.72 16.78 -40.11
CA MET A 327 19.50 18.19 -40.50
C MET A 327 20.78 19.03 -40.51
N ARG A 328 21.81 18.65 -39.74
CA ARG A 328 23.14 19.30 -39.78
C ARG A 328 23.99 18.91 -40.99
N ARG A 329 23.61 17.88 -41.74
CA ARG A 329 24.20 17.53 -43.05
C ARG A 329 23.28 18.03 -44.16
N GLY A 330 23.26 19.34 -44.38
CA GLY A 330 22.59 19.96 -45.52
C GLY A 330 23.16 19.46 -46.86
N PRO A 331 22.43 19.63 -47.97
CA PRO A 331 22.81 19.09 -49.28
C PRO A 331 24.12 19.73 -49.75
N GLY A 332 25.13 18.88 -49.99
CA GLY A 332 26.39 19.29 -50.60
C GLY A 332 26.14 19.94 -51.95
N VAL A 333 26.67 21.14 -52.10
CA VAL A 333 26.68 21.96 -53.30
C VAL A 333 27.33 21.18 -54.44
N ASN A 334 26.57 20.85 -55.48
CA ASN A 334 27.12 20.43 -56.77
C ASN A 334 27.39 21.69 -57.61
N GLY A 335 28.66 22.00 -57.83
CA GLY A 335 29.12 23.11 -58.65
C GLY A 335 30.45 22.82 -59.34
N LEU A 336 30.34 22.35 -60.59
CA LEU A 336 31.13 22.67 -61.80
C LEU A 336 32.66 22.40 -61.94
N SER A 337 32.95 21.97 -63.19
CA SER A 337 34.21 21.88 -63.97
C SER A 337 35.09 20.63 -63.75
N MET A 338 35.59 19.92 -64.77
CA MET A 338 36.01 20.35 -66.12
C MET A 338 36.20 19.12 -67.04
N ASN A 339 35.60 19.13 -68.24
CA ASN A 339 36.11 18.70 -69.56
C ASN A 339 34.95 18.49 -70.55
#